data_AF-A0A3G2T9G2-F1
#
_entry.id   AF-A0A3G2T9G2-F1
#
_cell.length_a   1.000
_cell.length_b   1.000
_cell.length_c   1.000
_cell.angle_alpha   90.00
_cell.angle_beta   90.00
_cell.angle_gamma   90.00
#
_symmetry.space_group_name_H-M   'P 1'
#
loop_
_entity.id
_entity.type
_entity.pdbx_description
1 polymer ?
#
loop_
_entity_poly.entity_id
_entity_poly.type
_entity_poly.pdbx_seq_one_letter_code
_entity_poly.pdbx_strand_id
1 'polypeptide(L)'
;MNKFLLLALAMCFQQAVGQVSISSNRLIKDGQEYRFSKYRDVFSNPEARTAFSKARTNSTVGQIFAYTGGFAIGFGIIPALQGNKTETRNGMTYKRDASAAWTVVGIGAGLVAIGIPFAIASGKNAEKALKLENGESTAFQPYFKLETAGNGMALSYNF
;
A
#
# COMPACT_ATOMS: atom_id res chain seq x y z
N MET A 1 -18.70 -39.85 34.30
CA MET A 1 -18.22 -39.24 33.05
C MET A 1 -16.92 -38.52 33.34
N ASN A 2 -15.79 -39.04 32.86
CA ASN A 2 -14.47 -38.60 33.29
C ASN A 2 -14.21 -37.16 32.86
N LYS A 3 -13.96 -36.26 33.83
CA LYS A 3 -13.68 -34.83 33.61
C LYS A 3 -12.48 -34.60 32.67
N PHE A 4 -11.57 -35.57 32.59
CA PHE A 4 -10.46 -35.61 31.63
C PHE A 4 -10.91 -35.67 30.16
N LEU A 5 -12.02 -36.34 29.87
CA LEU A 5 -12.55 -36.46 28.51
C LEU A 5 -13.15 -35.13 28.01
N LEU A 6 -13.78 -34.37 28.93
CA LEU A 6 -14.28 -33.01 28.66
C LEU A 6 -13.13 -32.01 28.44
N LEU A 7 -12.04 -32.13 29.20
CA LEU A 7 -10.86 -31.26 29.05
C LEU A 7 -10.13 -31.50 27.71
N ALA A 8 -9.99 -32.76 27.30
CA ALA A 8 -9.40 -33.13 26.02
C ALA A 8 -10.26 -32.66 24.84
N LEU A 9 -11.58 -32.77 24.94
CA LEU A 9 -12.51 -32.28 23.91
C LEU A 9 -12.48 -30.75 23.78
N ALA A 10 -12.30 -30.03 24.90
CA ALA A 10 -12.18 -28.57 24.89
C ALA A 10 -10.86 -28.08 24.24
N MET A 11 -9.75 -28.81 24.42
CA MET A 11 -8.48 -28.48 23.75
C MET A 11 -8.52 -28.72 22.23
N CYS A 12 -9.30 -29.69 21.74
CA CYS A 12 -9.49 -29.90 20.30
C CYS A 12 -10.27 -28.77 19.61
N PHE A 13 -11.10 -28.01 20.35
CA PHE A 13 -11.86 -26.88 19.81
C PHE A 13 -11.04 -25.58 19.69
N GLN A 14 -9.83 -25.51 20.26
CA GLN A 14 -8.91 -24.40 20.08
C GLN A 14 -8.04 -24.55 18.83
N GLN A 15 -8.57 -25.14 17.74
CA GLN A 15 -8.03 -24.87 16.42
C GLN A 15 -8.24 -23.38 16.15
N ALA A 16 -7.26 -22.58 16.58
CA ALA A 16 -7.14 -21.18 16.24
C ALA A 16 -7.26 -21.12 14.72
N VAL A 17 -8.36 -20.55 14.24
CA VAL A 17 -8.51 -20.18 12.84
C VAL A 17 -7.29 -19.32 12.55
N GLY A 18 -6.37 -19.82 11.72
CA GLY A 18 -5.08 -19.20 11.50
C GLY A 18 -5.23 -17.75 11.11
N GLN A 19 -4.72 -16.84 11.95
CA GLN A 19 -4.74 -15.42 11.67
C GLN A 19 -3.97 -15.16 10.37
N VAL A 20 -4.59 -14.46 9.44
CA VAL A 20 -3.95 -14.04 8.20
C VAL A 20 -3.19 -12.75 8.47
N SER A 21 -1.92 -12.73 8.08
CA SER A 21 -1.07 -11.55 8.15
C SER A 21 -0.34 -11.29 6.82
N ILE A 22 0.20 -10.09 6.66
CA ILE A 22 1.03 -9.71 5.52
C ILE A 22 2.47 -9.59 5.97
N SER A 23 3.37 -10.25 5.27
CA SER A 23 4.82 -10.06 5.39
C SER A 23 5.37 -9.69 4.02
N SER A 24 5.89 -8.45 3.90
CA SER A 24 6.39 -7.90 2.64
C SER A 24 5.36 -8.04 1.51
N ASN A 25 5.61 -8.93 0.54
CA ASN A 25 4.75 -9.19 -0.61
C ASN A 25 4.05 -10.57 -0.56
N ARG A 26 3.89 -11.12 0.65
CA ARG A 26 3.30 -12.44 0.89
C ARG A 26 2.25 -12.40 1.99
N LEU A 27 1.25 -13.24 1.85
CA LEU A 27 0.25 -13.54 2.86
C LEU A 27 0.73 -14.73 3.68
N ILE A 28 0.59 -14.67 4.99
CA ILE A 28 0.92 -15.77 5.89
C ILE A 28 -0.39 -16.27 6.50
N LYS A 29 -0.64 -17.57 6.40
CA LYS A 29 -1.75 -18.27 7.05
C LYS A 29 -1.25 -19.63 7.51
N ASP A 30 -1.47 -19.95 8.80
CA ASP A 30 -1.03 -21.22 9.40
C ASP A 30 0.47 -21.51 9.22
N GLY A 31 1.30 -20.46 9.26
CA GLY A 31 2.76 -20.57 9.06
C GLY A 31 3.20 -20.82 7.61
N GLN A 32 2.26 -20.91 6.65
CA GLN A 32 2.56 -21.03 5.23
C GLN A 32 2.50 -19.67 4.54
N GLU A 33 3.47 -19.43 3.65
CA GLU A 33 3.54 -18.21 2.86
C GLU A 33 2.89 -18.38 1.48
N TYR A 34 2.01 -17.45 1.14
CA TYR A 34 1.30 -17.40 -0.13
C TYR A 34 1.61 -16.10 -0.86
N ARG A 35 1.79 -16.19 -2.18
CA ARG A 35 1.86 -14.99 -3.01
C ARG A 35 0.51 -14.27 -3.01
N PHE A 36 0.52 -12.95 -3.17
CA PHE A 36 -0.71 -12.15 -3.34
C PHE A 36 -1.58 -12.60 -4.53
N SER A 37 -1.00 -13.29 -5.52
CA SER A 37 -1.75 -13.92 -6.61
C SER A 37 -2.66 -15.07 -6.14
N LYS A 38 -2.30 -15.74 -5.04
CA LYS A 38 -3.00 -16.88 -4.43
C LYS A 38 -3.93 -16.47 -3.29
N TYR A 39 -4.27 -15.18 -3.19
CA TYR A 39 -5.13 -14.65 -2.13
C TYR A 39 -6.48 -15.37 -1.99
N ARG A 40 -7.02 -15.94 -3.08
CA ARG A 40 -8.28 -16.69 -3.05
C ARG A 40 -8.20 -17.98 -2.23
N ASP A 41 -7.00 -18.56 -2.13
CA ASP A 41 -6.74 -19.78 -1.36
C ASP A 41 -6.51 -19.45 0.13
N VAL A 42 -6.12 -18.21 0.42
CA VAL A 42 -5.84 -17.72 1.78
C VAL A 42 -7.10 -17.18 2.45
N PHE A 43 -7.81 -16.28 1.77
CA PHE A 43 -9.01 -15.64 2.28
C PHE A 43 -10.21 -16.57 2.10
N SER A 44 -10.90 -16.86 3.18
CA SER A 44 -12.10 -17.67 3.24
C SER A 44 -13.33 -16.77 3.14
N ASN A 45 -13.26 -15.56 3.67
CA ASN A 45 -14.34 -14.57 3.63
C ASN A 45 -14.46 -13.93 2.22
N PRO A 46 -15.65 -13.97 1.58
CA PRO A 46 -15.86 -13.38 0.25
C PRO A 46 -15.67 -11.85 0.22
N GLU A 47 -15.98 -11.16 1.33
CA GLU A 47 -15.74 -9.72 1.46
C GLU A 47 -14.25 -9.41 1.56
N ALA A 48 -13.49 -10.21 2.31
CA ALA A 48 -12.04 -10.11 2.42
C ALA A 48 -11.37 -10.31 1.04
N ARG A 49 -11.83 -11.31 0.27
CA ARG A 49 -11.37 -11.53 -1.12
C ARG A 49 -11.61 -10.31 -2.00
N THR A 50 -12.79 -9.70 -1.90
CA THR A 50 -13.15 -8.52 -2.70
C THR A 50 -12.30 -7.31 -2.31
N ALA A 51 -12.12 -7.06 -1.01
CA ALA A 51 -11.26 -6.01 -0.50
C ALA A 51 -9.80 -6.20 -0.95
N PHE A 52 -9.25 -7.40 -0.82
CA PHE A 52 -7.88 -7.68 -1.25
C PHE A 52 -7.71 -7.58 -2.78
N SER A 53 -8.72 -7.97 -3.56
CA SER A 53 -8.71 -7.75 -5.00
C SER A 53 -8.63 -6.26 -5.35
N LYS A 54 -9.41 -5.41 -4.67
CA LYS A 54 -9.34 -3.94 -4.84
C LYS A 54 -7.96 -3.40 -4.45
N ALA A 55 -7.37 -3.94 -3.38
CA ALA A 55 -6.01 -3.58 -2.98
C ALA A 55 -5.01 -3.81 -4.12
N ARG A 56 -5.04 -5.00 -4.74
CA ARG A 56 -4.16 -5.34 -5.87
C ARG A 56 -4.38 -4.45 -7.08
N THR A 57 -5.64 -4.17 -7.44
CA THR A 57 -5.96 -3.27 -8.56
C THR A 57 -5.40 -1.86 -8.29
N ASN A 58 -5.65 -1.31 -7.10
CA ASN A 58 -5.16 0.01 -6.73
C ASN A 58 -3.62 0.04 -6.68
N SER A 59 -2.98 -1.01 -6.18
CA SER A 59 -1.52 -1.15 -6.22
C SER A 59 -0.98 -1.10 -7.65
N THR A 60 -1.62 -1.84 -8.57
CA THR A 60 -1.21 -1.89 -9.98
C THR A 60 -1.34 -0.52 -10.64
N VAL A 61 -2.48 0.16 -10.45
CA VAL A 61 -2.71 1.51 -10.97
C VAL A 61 -1.70 2.50 -10.39
N GLY A 62 -1.49 2.47 -9.07
CA GLY A 62 -0.49 3.29 -8.40
C GLY A 62 0.92 3.06 -8.94
N GLN A 63 1.29 1.81 -9.21
CA GLN A 63 2.58 1.46 -9.81
C GLN A 63 2.74 2.00 -11.23
N ILE A 64 1.70 1.94 -12.07
CA ILE A 64 1.77 2.50 -13.44
C ILE A 64 2.06 4.01 -13.38
N PHE A 65 1.35 4.74 -12.53
CA PHE A 65 1.58 6.17 -12.34
C PHE A 65 2.94 6.48 -11.73
N ALA A 66 3.37 5.72 -10.73
CA ALA A 66 4.67 5.88 -10.09
C ALA A 66 5.82 5.59 -11.07
N TYR A 67 5.74 4.51 -11.86
CA TYR A 67 6.78 4.17 -12.83
C TYR A 67 6.82 5.15 -13.99
N THR A 68 5.66 5.51 -14.56
CA THR A 68 5.61 6.47 -15.68
C THR A 68 6.05 7.86 -15.23
N GLY A 69 5.56 8.31 -14.07
CA GLY A 69 5.94 9.59 -13.50
C GLY A 69 7.39 9.64 -13.06
N GLY A 70 7.87 8.60 -12.38
CA GLY A 70 9.27 8.46 -11.98
C GLY A 70 10.23 8.41 -13.18
N PHE A 71 9.83 7.72 -14.26
CA PHE A 71 10.58 7.72 -15.51
C PHE A 71 10.66 9.12 -16.13
N ALA A 72 9.53 9.84 -16.22
CA ALA A 72 9.50 11.21 -16.75
C ALA A 72 10.38 12.16 -15.92
N ILE A 73 10.32 12.06 -14.58
CA ILE A 73 11.21 12.81 -13.69
C ILE A 73 12.67 12.46 -13.97
N GLY A 74 13.03 11.18 -13.97
CA GLY A 74 14.41 10.74 -14.18
C GLY A 74 14.97 11.15 -15.55
N PHE A 75 14.15 11.04 -16.59
CA PHE A 75 14.52 11.45 -17.95
C PHE A 75 14.65 12.97 -18.08
N GLY A 76 13.76 13.73 -17.43
CA GLY A 76 13.72 15.19 -17.51
C GLY A 76 14.72 15.90 -16.60
N ILE A 77 15.09 15.33 -15.45
CA ILE A 77 15.90 16.04 -14.46
C ILE A 77 17.36 16.22 -14.90
N ILE A 78 17.94 15.21 -15.58
CA ILE A 78 19.30 15.29 -16.11
C ILE A 78 19.45 16.48 -17.07
N PRO A 79 18.64 16.62 -18.14
CA PRO A 79 18.72 17.77 -19.02
C PRO A 79 18.27 19.08 -18.37
N ALA A 80 17.32 19.05 -17.43
CA ALA A 80 16.89 20.26 -16.73
C ALA A 80 18.01 20.89 -15.89
N LEU A 81 18.83 20.06 -15.23
CA LEU A 81 19.97 20.51 -14.44
C LEU A 81 21.17 20.94 -15.29
N GLN A 82 21.30 20.43 -16.51
CA GLN A 82 22.35 20.84 -17.46
C GLN A 82 22.13 22.25 -18.02
N GLY A 83 20.93 22.82 -17.88
CA GLY A 83 20.61 24.16 -18.33
C GLY A 83 20.45 24.27 -19.86
N ASN A 84 20.42 25.51 -20.34
CA ASN A 84 20.26 25.80 -21.76
C ASN A 84 21.54 25.47 -22.50
N LYS A 85 21.46 24.60 -23.52
CA LYS A 85 22.63 24.16 -24.29
C LYS A 85 22.36 24.22 -25.77
N THR A 86 23.29 24.78 -26.53
CA THR A 86 23.23 24.81 -27.99
C THR A 86 24.11 23.68 -28.52
N GLU A 87 23.51 22.74 -29.26
CA GLU A 87 24.24 21.63 -29.86
C GLU A 87 24.11 21.71 -31.38
N THR A 88 25.26 21.78 -32.06
CA THR A 88 25.30 21.73 -33.52
C THR A 88 25.52 20.28 -33.95
N ARG A 89 24.54 19.71 -34.65
CA ARG A 89 24.61 18.34 -35.17
C ARG A 89 24.34 18.37 -36.67
N ASN A 90 25.26 17.82 -37.47
CA ASN A 90 25.22 17.85 -38.94
C ASN A 90 24.99 19.26 -39.54
N GLY A 91 25.67 20.28 -39.00
CA GLY A 91 25.58 21.66 -39.49
C GLY A 91 24.30 22.43 -39.09
N MET A 92 23.35 21.78 -38.40
CA MET A 92 22.17 22.45 -37.84
C MET A 92 22.33 22.67 -36.33
N THR A 93 22.07 23.89 -35.88
CA THR A 93 22.17 24.29 -34.47
C THR A 93 20.83 24.09 -33.77
N TYR A 94 20.80 23.17 -32.80
CA TYR A 94 19.65 22.89 -31.95
C TYR A 94 19.85 23.57 -30.61
N LYS A 95 18.89 24.42 -30.21
CA LYS A 95 18.87 25.00 -28.87
C LYS A 95 18.03 24.11 -27.97
N ARG A 96 18.66 23.49 -26.98
CA ARG A 96 17.99 22.76 -25.92
C ARG A 96 17.64 23.74 -24.82
N ASP A 97 16.34 23.93 -24.58
CA ASP A 97 15.83 24.77 -23.50
C ASP A 97 15.55 23.89 -22.26
N ALA A 98 16.11 24.30 -21.12
CA ALA A 98 15.88 23.65 -19.84
C ALA A 98 14.42 23.74 -19.40
N SER A 99 13.66 24.75 -19.85
CA SER A 99 12.24 24.92 -19.55
C SER A 99 11.39 23.72 -20.01
N ALA A 100 11.69 23.19 -21.19
CA ALA A 100 11.02 22.01 -21.73
C ALA A 100 11.34 20.76 -20.89
N ALA A 101 12.58 20.62 -20.43
CA ALA A 101 12.98 19.53 -19.54
C ALA A 101 12.28 19.61 -18.17
N TRP A 102 12.20 20.81 -17.58
CA TRP A 102 11.44 21.06 -16.36
C TRP A 102 9.94 20.78 -16.52
N THR A 103 9.38 21.02 -17.71
CA THR A 103 7.98 20.66 -18.01
C THR A 103 7.78 19.15 -17.95
N VAL A 104 8.71 18.35 -18.51
CA VAL A 104 8.65 16.88 -18.41
C VAL A 104 8.77 16.41 -16.95
N VAL A 105 9.65 17.03 -16.16
CA VAL A 105 9.76 16.77 -14.72
C VAL A 105 8.44 17.09 -14.01
N GLY A 106 7.83 18.24 -14.31
CA GLY A 106 6.55 18.67 -13.74
C GLY A 106 5.40 17.71 -14.06
N ILE A 107 5.32 17.24 -15.31
CA ILE A 107 4.35 16.19 -15.71
C ILE A 107 4.61 14.91 -14.92
N GLY A 108 5.88 14.49 -14.81
CA GLY A 108 6.25 13.30 -14.06
C GLY A 108 5.86 13.39 -12.58
N ALA A 109 6.10 14.54 -11.95
CA ALA A 109 5.69 14.80 -10.57
C ALA A 109 4.16 14.76 -10.41
N GLY A 110 3.41 15.33 -11.37
CA GLY A 110 1.95 15.24 -11.40
C GLY A 110 1.43 13.80 -11.49
N LEU A 111 2.04 12.97 -12.34
CA LEU A 111 1.70 11.54 -12.44
C LEU A 111 1.96 10.80 -11.12
N VAL A 112 3.11 11.02 -10.48
CA VAL A 112 3.40 10.42 -9.17
C VAL A 112 2.36 10.86 -8.13
N ALA A 113 2.00 12.14 -8.11
CA ALA A 113 0.98 12.67 -7.19
C ALA A 113 -0.38 11.98 -7.38
N ILE A 114 -0.78 11.68 -8.61
CA ILE A 114 -2.00 10.91 -8.91
C ILE A 114 -1.88 9.47 -8.38
N GLY A 115 -0.70 8.86 -8.40
CA GLY A 115 -0.47 7.51 -7.89
C GLY A 115 -0.61 7.37 -6.37
N ILE A 116 -0.36 8.44 -5.60
CA ILE A 116 -0.40 8.44 -4.13
C ILE A 116 -1.75 7.96 -3.55
N PRO A 117 -2.92 8.52 -3.92
CA PRO A 117 -4.20 8.06 -3.39
C PRO A 117 -4.47 6.58 -3.70
N PHE A 118 -4.01 6.06 -4.84
CA PHE A 118 -4.14 4.63 -5.16
C PHE A 118 -3.25 3.76 -4.27
N ALA A 119 -2.02 4.19 -3.98
CA ALA A 119 -1.14 3.48 -3.05
C ALA A 119 -1.73 3.44 -1.63
N ILE A 120 -2.25 4.57 -1.14
CA ILE A 120 -2.93 4.65 0.17
C ILE A 120 -4.17 3.75 0.18
N ALA A 121 -5.01 3.85 -0.85
CA ALA A 121 -6.22 3.04 -0.95
C ALA A 121 -5.89 1.54 -1.06
N SER A 122 -4.78 1.17 -1.71
CA SER A 122 -4.28 -0.20 -1.73
C SER A 122 -4.00 -0.72 -0.33
N GLY A 123 -3.21 0.03 0.46
CA GLY A 123 -2.90 -0.33 1.85
C GLY A 123 -4.16 -0.48 2.71
N LYS A 124 -5.08 0.49 2.65
CA LYS A 124 -6.35 0.45 3.40
C LYS A 124 -7.21 -0.77 3.05
N ASN A 125 -7.30 -1.12 1.76
CA ASN A 125 -8.08 -2.29 1.33
C ASN A 125 -7.41 -3.61 1.72
N ALA A 126 -6.08 -3.69 1.72
CA ALA A 126 -5.36 -4.86 2.18
C ALA A 126 -5.56 -5.09 3.68
N GLU A 127 -5.43 -4.03 4.49
CA GLU A 127 -5.69 -4.08 5.93
C GLU A 127 -7.15 -4.46 6.22
N LYS A 128 -8.10 -3.86 5.50
CA LYS A 128 -9.52 -4.23 5.62
C LYS A 128 -9.74 -5.72 5.32
N ALA A 129 -9.07 -6.27 4.31
CA ALA A 129 -9.17 -7.69 3.99
C ALA A 129 -8.66 -8.58 5.13
N LEU A 130 -7.54 -8.21 5.76
CA LEU A 130 -7.01 -8.94 6.92
C LEU A 130 -8.00 -8.90 8.09
N LYS A 131 -8.54 -7.72 8.42
CA LYS A 131 -9.51 -7.57 9.51
C LYS A 131 -10.76 -8.42 9.28
N LEU A 132 -11.32 -8.38 8.07
CA LEU A 132 -12.50 -9.18 7.69
C LEU A 132 -12.25 -10.68 7.77
N GLU A 133 -11.05 -11.15 7.44
CA GLU A 133 -10.69 -12.57 7.52
C GLU A 133 -10.43 -13.01 8.95
N ASN A 134 -9.77 -12.17 9.75
CA ASN A 134 -9.45 -12.45 11.14
C ASN A 134 -10.65 -12.27 12.09
N GLY A 135 -11.83 -11.90 11.56
CA GLY A 135 -13.02 -11.61 12.36
C GLY A 135 -12.88 -10.37 13.24
N GLU A 136 -11.89 -9.52 12.97
CA GLU A 136 -11.73 -8.24 13.64
C GLU A 136 -12.83 -7.28 13.17
N SER A 137 -13.40 -6.53 14.11
CA SER A 137 -14.40 -5.53 13.75
C SER A 137 -13.76 -4.49 12.82
N THR A 138 -14.24 -4.44 11.58
CA THR A 138 -13.89 -3.38 10.63
C THR A 138 -14.66 -2.09 10.90
N ALA A 139 -15.54 -2.06 11.91
CA ALA A 139 -16.17 -0.84 12.34
C ALA A 139 -15.10 0.11 12.89
N PHE A 140 -15.23 1.38 12.51
CA PHE A 140 -14.37 2.43 13.04
C PHE A 140 -14.40 2.38 14.58
N GLN A 141 -13.25 2.15 15.21
CA GLN A 141 -13.12 2.19 16.66
C GLN A 141 -12.52 3.54 17.06
N PRO A 142 -13.36 4.53 17.43
CA PRO A 142 -12.85 5.79 17.97
C PRO A 142 -12.01 5.49 19.19
N TYR A 143 -10.78 5.99 19.22
CA TYR A 143 -9.94 5.91 20.41
C TYR A 143 -9.54 7.31 20.86
N PHE A 144 -9.56 7.48 22.17
CA PHE A 144 -9.08 8.68 22.84
C PHE A 144 -7.61 8.49 23.15
N LYS A 145 -6.75 9.35 22.61
CA LYS A 145 -5.34 9.35 22.96
C LYS A 145 -5.10 10.49 23.94
N LEU A 146 -4.72 10.13 25.16
CA LEU A 146 -4.25 11.06 26.18
C LEU A 146 -2.73 11.13 26.09
N GLU A 147 -2.20 12.28 25.74
CA GLU A 147 -0.76 12.52 25.68
C GLU A 147 -0.39 13.66 26.65
N THR A 148 0.66 13.45 27.44
CA THR A 148 1.26 14.49 28.29
C THR A 148 2.39 15.17 27.53
N ALA A 149 2.16 16.40 27.07
CA ALA A 149 3.14 17.19 26.34
C ALA A 149 3.73 18.25 27.29
N GLY A 150 4.85 17.95 27.93
CA GLY A 150 5.73 18.89 28.67
C GLY A 150 5.06 19.70 29.79
N ASN A 151 4.22 20.68 29.43
CA ASN A 151 3.50 21.59 30.33
C ASN A 151 1.96 21.44 30.26
N GLY A 152 1.41 20.41 29.60
CA GLY A 152 -0.04 20.22 29.51
C GLY A 152 -0.48 18.78 29.22
N MET A 153 -1.74 18.48 29.52
CA MET A 153 -2.42 17.26 29.09
C MET A 153 -3.18 17.56 27.78
N ALA A 154 -2.94 16.76 26.75
CA ALA A 154 -3.67 16.82 25.49
C ALA A 154 -4.58 15.59 25.37
N LEU A 155 -5.87 15.83 25.15
CA LEU A 155 -6.82 14.81 24.74
C LEU A 155 -7.02 14.96 23.23
N SER A 156 -6.63 13.96 22.46
CA SER A 156 -6.94 13.90 21.04
C SER A 156 -7.99 12.82 20.77
N TYR A 157 -9.03 13.21 20.04
CA TYR A 157 -10.08 12.33 19.56
C TYR A 157 -9.86 12.07 18.08
N ASN A 158 -9.73 10.79 17.71
CA ASN A 158 -9.66 10.38 16.31
C ASN A 158 -11.02 9.77 15.92
N PHE A 159 -11.65 10.39 14.92
CA PHE A 159 -12.90 9.97 14.26
C PHE A 159 -12.62 9.37 12.88
#